data_AF-A0A3C0FZS2-F1
#
_entry.id   AF-A0A3C0FZS2-F1
#
_cell.length_a   1.000
_cell.length_b   1.000
_cell.length_c   1.000
_cell.angle_alpha   90.00
_cell.angle_beta   90.00
_cell.angle_gamma   90.00
#
_symmetry.space_group_name_H-M   'P 1'
#
loop_
_entity.id
_entity.type
_entity.pdbx_description
1 polymer ?
#
loop_
_entity_poly.entity_id
_entity_poly.type
_entity_poly.pdbx_seq_one_letter_code
_entity_poly.pdbx_strand_id
1 'polypeptide(L)'
;MKKHLTNAGILLLACLLLPLSVLSQRRNKLQSTLPTYPEELYSSLDYRLIGPFRGGRSAAVTGVPGEPNLFYFGAAGGGVWKTLDGGRTWDNISDGYFGGSIGAVEVAKSDPNVIYVGGGEKTLRGNVSSGYGVWKTEDGGKTWATAGLEKSRHVPRLRVHPTDYNTVYAAVLGDIYKPTKDRGIYKSTDGGKNWKQVLFVNEQAGAVDLTFDPNNPRILYASTWHAQRPPYSLISGGDGSALW
;
A
#
# COMPACT_ATOMS: atom_id res chain seq x y z
N MET A 1 23.50 -68.64 33.66
CA MET A 1 23.01 -67.44 34.39
C MET A 1 23.52 -66.11 33.79
N LYS A 2 23.41 -65.86 32.48
CA LYS A 2 23.90 -64.59 31.86
C LYS A 2 23.03 -64.05 30.70
N LYS A 3 21.77 -64.46 30.56
CA LYS A 3 20.86 -63.99 29.49
C LYS A 3 19.57 -63.28 29.95
N HIS A 4 19.35 -63.15 31.25
CA HIS A 4 18.13 -62.49 31.79
C HIS A 4 18.36 -61.09 32.37
N LEU A 5 19.61 -60.62 32.48
CA LEU A 5 19.89 -59.26 33.00
C LEU A 5 19.85 -58.15 31.94
N THR A 6 19.89 -58.46 30.64
CA THR A 6 19.95 -57.43 29.59
C THR A 6 18.58 -56.83 29.25
N ASN A 7 17.49 -57.56 29.43
CA ASN A 7 16.15 -57.06 29.07
C ASN A 7 15.52 -56.19 30.19
N ALA A 8 15.93 -56.39 31.45
CA ALA A 8 15.48 -55.55 32.56
C ALA A 8 16.09 -54.14 32.53
N GLY A 9 17.34 -54.00 32.06
CA GLY A 9 18.01 -52.70 31.93
C GLY A 9 17.42 -51.82 30.81
N ILE A 10 16.96 -52.43 29.71
CA ILE A 10 16.38 -51.71 28.56
C ILE A 10 14.97 -51.20 28.89
N LEU A 11 14.18 -51.94 29.66
CA LEU A 11 12.85 -51.50 30.14
C LEU A 11 12.95 -50.36 31.17
N LEU A 12 13.98 -50.36 32.03
CA LEU A 12 14.22 -49.25 32.96
C LEU A 12 14.68 -47.97 32.25
N LEU A 13 15.44 -48.09 31.16
CA LEU A 13 15.87 -46.92 30.37
C LEU A 13 14.73 -46.31 29.55
N ALA A 14 13.75 -47.13 29.11
CA ALA A 14 12.56 -46.66 28.39
C ALA A 14 11.59 -45.87 29.29
N CYS A 15 11.53 -46.17 30.59
CA CYS A 15 10.70 -45.41 31.54
C CYS A 15 11.31 -44.06 31.96
N LEU A 16 12.62 -43.84 31.73
CA LEU A 16 13.31 -42.59 32.03
C LEU A 16 13.26 -41.56 30.87
N LEU A 17 12.71 -41.94 29.71
CA LEU A 17 12.55 -41.08 28.52
C LEU A 17 11.09 -40.65 28.27
N LEU A 18 10.22 -40.73 29.28
CA LEU A 18 8.94 -40.04 29.22
C LEU A 18 9.18 -38.55 29.46
N PRO A 19 8.89 -37.65 28.50
CA PRO A 19 9.02 -36.23 28.74
C PRO A 19 7.97 -35.87 29.81
N LEU A 20 8.44 -35.42 30.97
CA LEU A 20 7.67 -34.65 31.95
C LEU A 20 7.32 -33.28 31.33
N SER A 21 6.61 -33.25 30.21
CA SER A 21 6.06 -32.05 29.59
C SER A 21 4.72 -31.62 30.21
N VAL A 22 4.19 -32.40 31.17
CA VAL A 22 2.91 -32.11 31.85
C VAL A 22 3.05 -31.06 32.97
N LEU A 23 4.28 -30.65 33.31
CA LEU A 23 4.57 -29.50 34.18
C LEU A 23 5.17 -28.32 33.39
N SER A 24 4.94 -28.26 32.08
CA SER A 24 5.07 -26.98 31.38
C SER A 24 4.17 -25.98 32.08
N GLN A 25 4.78 -24.92 32.62
CA GLN A 25 4.10 -23.79 33.22
C GLN A 25 2.96 -23.39 32.29
N ARG A 26 1.72 -23.71 32.67
CA ARG A 26 0.56 -22.93 32.23
C ARG A 26 0.87 -21.53 32.71
N ARG A 27 1.50 -20.72 31.86
CA ARG A 27 1.34 -19.28 31.90
C ARG A 27 -0.16 -19.12 31.82
N ASN A 28 -0.81 -18.95 32.97
CA ASN A 28 -2.09 -18.31 33.04
C ASN A 28 -1.85 -17.01 32.28
N LYS A 29 -2.33 -16.96 31.02
CA LYS A 29 -2.60 -15.69 30.36
C LYS A 29 -3.57 -15.04 31.34
N LEU A 30 -3.03 -14.21 32.24
CA LEU A 30 -3.82 -13.16 32.83
C LEU A 30 -4.33 -12.43 31.62
N GLN A 31 -5.59 -12.72 31.30
CA GLN A 31 -6.33 -12.03 30.28
C GLN A 31 -6.41 -10.64 30.86
N SER A 32 -5.49 -9.76 30.45
CA SER A 32 -5.58 -8.34 30.75
C SER A 32 -6.84 -7.90 30.01
N THR A 33 -7.98 -8.04 30.68
CA THR A 33 -9.21 -7.40 30.26
C THR A 33 -8.89 -5.93 30.34
N LEU A 34 -8.58 -5.34 29.18
CA LEU A 34 -8.45 -3.90 29.07
C LEU A 34 -9.75 -3.31 29.64
N PRO A 35 -9.67 -2.28 30.49
CA PRO A 35 -10.87 -1.65 31.01
C PRO A 35 -11.73 -1.18 29.83
N THR A 36 -12.96 -1.70 29.75
CA THR A 36 -13.95 -1.26 28.77
C THR A 36 -14.74 -0.11 29.40
N TYR A 37 -14.75 1.04 28.74
CA TYR A 37 -15.52 2.21 29.17
C TYR A 37 -16.81 2.33 28.33
N PRO A 38 -17.96 2.65 28.93
CA PRO A 38 -19.19 2.93 28.19
C PRO A 38 -18.98 4.06 27.17
N GLU A 39 -19.49 3.88 25.95
CA GLU A 39 -19.35 4.85 24.85
C GLU A 39 -20.01 6.20 25.17
N GLU A 40 -21.06 6.20 26.00
CA GLU A 40 -21.75 7.44 26.41
C GLU A 40 -20.82 8.40 27.17
N LEU A 41 -19.73 7.91 27.77
CA LEU A 41 -18.78 8.75 28.49
C LEU A 41 -17.88 9.58 27.57
N TYR A 42 -17.73 9.18 26.31
CA TYR A 42 -16.81 9.82 25.37
C TYR A 42 -17.42 10.09 23.98
N SER A 43 -18.71 9.82 23.78
CA SER A 43 -19.41 10.05 22.51
C SER A 43 -19.45 11.51 22.06
N SER A 44 -19.22 12.46 22.97
CA SER A 44 -19.12 13.89 22.69
C SER A 44 -17.68 14.38 22.48
N LEU A 45 -16.68 13.49 22.51
CA LEU A 45 -15.29 13.86 22.27
C LEU A 45 -15.02 13.90 20.77
N ASP A 46 -14.62 15.08 20.30
CA ASP A 46 -14.17 15.28 18.93
C ASP A 46 -12.65 15.39 18.84
N TYR A 47 -12.08 14.72 17.84
CA TYR A 47 -10.69 14.93 17.46
C TYR A 47 -10.54 16.32 16.84
N ARG A 48 -9.52 17.05 17.27
CA ARG A 48 -9.14 18.33 16.65
C ARG A 48 -7.66 18.35 16.31
N LEU A 49 -7.34 18.93 15.15
CA LEU A 49 -5.97 19.19 14.76
C LEU A 49 -5.40 20.33 15.63
N ILE A 50 -4.33 20.05 16.38
CA ILE A 50 -3.59 21.03 17.18
C ILE A 50 -2.40 21.65 16.43
N GLY A 51 -2.19 21.24 15.19
CA GLY A 51 -1.14 21.73 14.31
C GLY A 51 0.19 20.98 14.45
N PRO A 52 1.18 21.32 13.60
CA PRO A 52 1.15 22.39 12.61
C PRO A 52 0.16 22.12 11.45
N PHE A 53 -0.53 23.17 10.97
CA PHE A 53 -1.52 23.09 9.89
C PHE A 53 -0.92 22.90 8.50
N ARG A 54 0.40 23.10 8.37
CA ARG A 54 1.17 22.91 7.14
C ARG A 54 2.48 22.26 7.50
N GLY A 55 2.78 21.14 6.88
CA GLY A 55 4.02 20.41 7.12
C GLY A 55 3.91 18.96 6.67
N GLY A 56 5.03 18.24 6.75
CA GLY A 56 5.13 16.86 6.31
C GLY A 56 5.52 16.72 4.84
N ARG A 57 5.66 15.47 4.41
CA ARG A 57 6.06 15.10 3.05
C ARG A 57 4.83 14.73 2.23
N SER A 58 4.68 15.34 1.07
CA SER A 58 3.77 14.88 0.03
C SER A 58 4.56 14.06 -0.99
N ALA A 59 3.97 12.95 -1.46
CA ALA A 59 4.57 12.05 -2.45
C ALA A 59 3.82 12.04 -3.79
N ALA A 60 2.58 12.55 -3.81
CA ALA A 60 1.74 12.65 -4.99
C ALA A 60 0.98 13.98 -4.99
N VAL A 61 0.79 14.56 -6.16
CA VAL A 61 -0.02 15.76 -6.37
C VAL A 61 -0.69 15.68 -7.73
N THR A 62 -1.93 16.17 -7.83
CA THR A 62 -2.64 16.31 -9.08
C THR A 62 -3.62 17.48 -9.03
N GLY A 63 -3.94 18.04 -10.18
CA GLY A 63 -4.92 19.13 -10.35
C GLY A 63 -5.98 18.74 -11.36
N VAL A 64 -7.06 19.51 -11.40
CA VAL A 64 -8.17 19.28 -12.33
C VAL A 64 -8.12 20.31 -13.46
N PRO A 65 -8.03 19.89 -14.74
CA PRO A 65 -8.06 20.83 -15.87
C PRO A 65 -9.31 21.71 -15.85
N GLY A 66 -9.13 23.03 -15.99
CA GLY A 66 -10.22 24.00 -15.93
C GLY A 66 -10.56 24.51 -14.53
N GLU A 67 -10.01 23.91 -13.47
CA GLU A 67 -10.31 24.25 -12.08
C GLU A 67 -9.03 24.71 -11.34
N PRO A 68 -8.61 25.98 -11.50
CA PRO A 68 -7.31 26.46 -11.06
C PRO A 68 -7.11 26.54 -9.54
N ASN A 69 -8.16 26.30 -8.75
CA ASN A 69 -8.08 26.28 -7.29
C ASN A 69 -8.27 24.87 -6.70
N LEU A 70 -8.56 23.87 -7.54
CA LEU A 70 -8.83 22.50 -7.13
C LEU A 70 -7.59 21.62 -7.35
N PHE A 71 -7.00 21.18 -6.24
CA PHE A 71 -5.87 20.26 -6.24
C PHE A 71 -6.02 19.19 -5.17
N TYR A 72 -5.32 18.09 -5.38
CA TYR A 72 -5.23 16.99 -4.45
C TYR A 72 -3.77 16.66 -4.20
N PHE A 73 -3.43 16.29 -2.97
CA PHE A 73 -2.15 15.67 -2.68
C PHE A 73 -2.30 14.38 -1.90
N GLY A 74 -1.36 13.46 -2.10
CA GLY A 74 -1.15 12.28 -1.29
C GLY A 74 0.03 12.49 -0.34
N ALA A 75 -0.19 12.29 0.95
CA ALA A 75 0.85 12.39 1.97
C ALA A 75 1.70 11.11 2.03
N ALA A 76 2.97 11.25 2.41
CA ALA A 76 3.82 10.10 2.75
C ALA A 76 3.30 9.35 3.99
N GLY A 77 2.57 10.05 4.85
CA GLY A 77 1.72 9.52 5.90
C GLY A 77 0.60 10.52 6.17
N GLY A 78 -0.65 10.06 6.14
CA GLY A 78 -1.82 10.91 6.39
C GLY A 78 -2.82 10.96 5.23
N GLY A 79 -2.75 10.03 4.27
CA GLY A 79 -3.83 9.87 3.28
C GLY A 79 -3.87 10.96 2.21
N VAL A 80 -5.06 11.24 1.70
CA VAL A 80 -5.34 12.14 0.58
C VAL A 80 -6.04 13.40 1.06
N TRP A 81 -5.54 14.54 0.59
CA TRP A 81 -6.04 15.86 0.94
C TRP A 81 -6.49 16.61 -0.29
N LYS A 82 -7.56 17.39 -0.14
CA LYS A 82 -8.18 18.21 -1.18
C LYS A 82 -8.15 19.67 -0.78
N THR A 83 -7.93 20.55 -1.75
CA THR A 83 -8.10 21.99 -1.59
C THR A 83 -9.06 22.52 -2.66
N LEU A 84 -9.78 23.58 -2.33
CA LEU A 84 -10.67 24.31 -3.25
C LEU A 84 -10.27 25.79 -3.40
N ASP A 85 -9.22 26.22 -2.72
CA ASP A 85 -8.81 27.63 -2.61
C ASP A 85 -7.34 27.84 -2.97
N GLY A 86 -6.78 26.95 -3.80
CA GLY A 86 -5.39 27.04 -4.25
C GLY A 86 -4.37 26.67 -3.18
N GLY A 87 -4.72 25.79 -2.25
CA GLY A 87 -3.82 25.25 -1.22
C GLY A 87 -3.71 26.11 0.03
N ARG A 88 -4.62 27.08 0.23
CA ARG A 88 -4.69 27.84 1.48
C ARG A 88 -5.29 26.97 2.57
N THR A 89 -6.35 26.23 2.29
CA THR A 89 -6.95 25.24 3.20
C THR A 89 -6.99 23.86 2.56
N TRP A 90 -6.97 22.83 3.42
CA TRP A 90 -6.92 21.44 3.01
C TRP A 90 -7.84 20.60 3.90
N ASP A 91 -8.65 19.76 3.26
CA ASP A 91 -9.51 18.78 3.91
C ASP A 91 -9.00 17.37 3.61
N ASN A 92 -8.91 16.52 4.62
CA ASN A 92 -8.61 15.10 4.42
C ASN A 92 -9.88 14.42 3.89
N ILE A 93 -9.77 13.81 2.72
CA ILE A 93 -10.89 13.13 2.05
C ILE A 93 -10.80 11.62 2.14
N SER A 94 -9.76 11.06 2.78
CA SER A 94 -9.55 9.61 2.92
C SER A 94 -9.85 9.06 4.32
N ASP A 95 -9.93 9.94 5.33
CA ASP A 95 -10.20 9.54 6.71
C ASP A 95 -11.47 8.70 6.83
N GLY A 96 -11.39 7.66 7.65
CA GLY A 96 -12.47 6.66 7.80
C GLY A 96 -12.47 5.54 6.76
N TYR A 97 -11.74 5.67 5.64
CA TYR A 97 -11.68 4.63 4.60
C TYR A 97 -10.31 3.98 4.51
N PHE A 98 -9.28 4.79 4.28
CA PHE A 98 -7.90 4.35 4.17
C PHE A 98 -6.96 5.48 4.56
N GLY A 99 -5.69 5.15 4.71
CA GLY A 99 -4.70 6.14 5.09
C GLY A 99 -3.30 5.61 4.91
N GLY A 100 -2.39 6.13 5.72
CA GLY A 100 -0.98 5.83 5.59
C GLY A 100 -0.37 6.55 4.39
N SER A 101 0.48 5.84 3.65
CA SER A 101 1.32 6.41 2.60
C SER A 101 0.65 6.36 1.24
N ILE A 102 0.71 7.45 0.49
CA ILE A 102 0.12 7.57 -0.84
C ILE A 102 1.22 7.72 -1.91
N GLY A 103 1.21 6.83 -2.91
CA GLY A 103 2.12 6.84 -4.04
C GLY A 103 1.61 7.60 -5.26
N ALA A 104 0.30 7.59 -5.48
CA ALA A 104 -0.32 8.23 -6.63
C ALA A 104 -1.72 8.74 -6.28
N VAL A 105 -2.09 9.88 -6.87
CA VAL A 105 -3.46 10.41 -6.93
C VAL A 105 -3.69 10.81 -8.38
N GLU A 106 -4.67 10.23 -9.03
CA GLU A 106 -4.99 10.46 -10.45
C GLU A 106 -6.48 10.74 -10.58
N VAL A 107 -6.82 11.94 -11.07
CA VAL A 107 -8.19 12.34 -11.39
C VAL A 107 -8.47 11.97 -12.84
N ALA A 108 -9.61 11.33 -13.10
CA ALA A 108 -9.99 10.98 -14.46
C ALA A 108 -10.35 12.24 -15.27
N LYS A 109 -9.79 12.35 -16.48
CA LYS A 109 -10.12 13.48 -17.39
C LYS A 109 -11.55 13.42 -17.92
N SER A 110 -12.08 12.21 -18.11
CA SER A 110 -13.44 11.99 -18.61
C SER A 110 -14.53 12.31 -17.59
N ASP A 111 -14.20 12.26 -16.29
CA ASP A 111 -15.09 12.62 -15.19
C ASP A 111 -14.27 12.97 -13.93
N PRO A 112 -14.14 14.26 -13.57
CA PRO A 112 -13.37 14.68 -12.40
C PRO A 112 -13.89 14.20 -11.04
N ASN A 113 -15.09 13.61 -10.95
CA ASN A 113 -15.56 12.97 -9.73
C ASN A 113 -14.88 11.62 -9.48
N VAL A 114 -14.29 11.01 -10.53
CA VAL A 114 -13.60 9.74 -10.44
C VAL A 114 -12.12 9.98 -10.14
N ILE A 115 -11.67 9.48 -8.99
CA ILE A 115 -10.27 9.60 -8.55
C ILE A 115 -9.77 8.21 -8.16
N TYR A 116 -8.61 7.84 -8.69
CA TYR A 116 -7.88 6.66 -8.25
C TYR A 116 -6.68 7.04 -7.40
N VAL A 117 -6.44 6.27 -6.35
CA VAL A 117 -5.38 6.49 -5.39
C VAL A 117 -4.55 5.23 -5.22
N GLY A 118 -3.26 5.34 -5.44
CA GLY A 118 -2.30 4.26 -5.25
C GLY A 118 -1.64 4.36 -3.87
N GLY A 119 -1.68 3.28 -3.09
CA GLY A 119 -1.00 3.21 -1.80
C GLY A 119 0.52 3.01 -1.93
N GLY A 120 1.25 3.51 -0.93
CA GLY A 120 2.70 3.36 -0.78
C GLY A 120 3.50 4.36 -1.57
N GLU A 121 4.25 5.23 -0.89
CA GLU A 121 4.97 6.30 -1.55
C GLU A 121 6.10 5.81 -2.47
N LYS A 122 6.35 6.58 -3.53
CA LYS A 122 7.45 6.33 -4.46
C LYS A 122 8.82 6.80 -3.94
N THR A 123 8.84 7.65 -2.91
CA THR A 123 10.05 8.34 -2.47
C THR A 123 10.82 7.45 -1.50
N LEU A 124 11.65 6.54 -2.04
CA LEU A 124 12.40 5.58 -1.24
C LEU A 124 13.56 6.22 -0.45
N ARG A 125 13.27 7.02 0.59
CA ARG A 125 14.25 7.66 1.50
C ARG A 125 14.55 6.76 2.71
N GLY A 126 15.16 7.30 3.76
CA GLY A 126 15.51 6.54 4.97
C GLY A 126 14.31 5.85 5.62
N ASN A 127 13.15 6.51 5.64
CA ASN A 127 11.87 5.93 6.05
C ASN A 127 10.91 5.93 4.86
N VAL A 128 10.33 4.75 4.59
CA VAL A 128 9.37 4.51 3.50
C VAL A 128 8.26 3.65 4.06
N SER A 129 7.02 4.05 3.83
CA SER A 129 5.85 3.28 4.21
C SER A 129 5.19 2.69 2.98
N SER A 130 4.85 1.39 3.06
CA SER A 130 4.03 0.75 2.04
C SER A 130 2.56 1.13 2.17
N GLY A 131 1.82 0.93 1.10
CA GLY A 131 0.36 0.92 1.09
C GLY A 131 -0.19 -0.45 0.69
N TYR A 132 -1.50 -0.49 0.50
CA TYR A 132 -2.28 -1.72 0.39
C TYR A 132 -3.22 -1.65 -0.82
N GLY A 133 -2.64 -1.48 -2.01
CA GLY A 133 -3.39 -1.46 -3.26
C GLY A 133 -3.92 -0.10 -3.69
N VAL A 134 -4.95 -0.16 -4.51
CA VAL A 134 -5.58 1.00 -5.15
C VAL A 134 -6.95 1.24 -4.52
N TRP A 135 -7.30 2.50 -4.38
CA TRP A 135 -8.61 2.98 -3.93
C TRP A 135 -9.25 3.82 -5.03
N LYS A 136 -10.58 3.83 -5.07
CA LYS A 136 -11.37 4.59 -6.04
C LYS A 136 -12.50 5.32 -5.32
N THR A 137 -12.77 6.54 -5.76
CA THR A 137 -14.01 7.28 -5.48
C THR A 137 -14.66 7.62 -6.81
N GLU A 138 -15.98 7.75 -6.81
CA GLU A 138 -16.79 8.24 -7.96
C GLU A 138 -17.63 9.46 -7.57
N ASP A 139 -17.41 10.04 -6.39
CA ASP A 139 -18.16 11.18 -5.85
C ASP A 139 -17.25 12.32 -5.38
N GLY A 140 -16.05 12.39 -5.95
CA GLY A 140 -15.07 13.46 -5.68
C GLY A 140 -14.40 13.35 -4.31
N GLY A 141 -14.39 12.15 -3.71
CA GLY A 141 -13.73 11.84 -2.45
C GLY A 141 -14.63 11.83 -1.21
N LYS A 142 -15.95 11.78 -1.37
CA LYS A 142 -16.87 11.66 -0.22
C LYS A 142 -16.94 10.23 0.29
N THR A 143 -16.91 9.26 -0.63
CA THR A 143 -16.84 7.83 -0.34
C THR A 143 -15.75 7.15 -1.16
N TRP A 144 -15.19 6.07 -0.61
CA TRP A 144 -14.13 5.31 -1.24
C TRP A 144 -14.38 3.81 -1.19
N ALA A 145 -13.98 3.13 -2.26
CA ALA A 145 -13.97 1.68 -2.36
C ALA A 145 -12.57 1.18 -2.74
N THR A 146 -12.26 -0.07 -2.38
CA THR A 146 -11.04 -0.73 -2.85
C THR A 146 -11.16 -0.99 -4.36
N ALA A 147 -10.03 -0.87 -5.05
CA ALA A 147 -9.89 -1.07 -6.49
C ALA A 147 -8.72 -2.03 -6.79
N GLY A 148 -8.53 -3.04 -5.93
CA GLY A 148 -7.61 -4.16 -6.11
C GLY A 148 -6.13 -3.86 -5.83
N LEU A 149 -5.27 -4.79 -6.25
CA LEU A 149 -3.81 -4.73 -6.12
C LEU A 149 -3.31 -4.66 -4.67
N GLU A 150 -3.95 -5.33 -3.72
CA GLU A 150 -3.67 -5.26 -2.28
C GLU A 150 -2.21 -5.63 -1.92
N LYS A 151 -1.57 -6.45 -2.76
CA LYS A 151 -0.18 -6.90 -2.61
C LYS A 151 0.85 -6.01 -3.28
N SER A 152 0.43 -4.92 -3.92
CA SER A 152 1.29 -4.03 -4.71
C SER A 152 2.37 -3.34 -3.88
N ARG A 153 2.12 -3.08 -2.59
CA ARG A 153 2.96 -2.36 -1.61
C ARG A 153 3.27 -0.91 -1.98
N HIS A 154 3.68 -0.62 -3.20
CA HIS A 154 3.98 0.73 -3.69
C HIS A 154 3.42 0.88 -5.10
N VAL A 155 2.46 1.78 -5.25
CA VAL A 155 1.83 2.18 -6.51
C VAL A 155 2.24 3.62 -6.82
N PRO A 156 3.45 3.83 -7.36
CA PRO A 156 4.03 5.17 -7.59
C PRO A 156 3.31 5.97 -8.69
N ARG A 157 2.57 5.31 -9.57
CA ARG A 157 1.83 5.99 -10.63
C ARG A 157 0.57 5.25 -11.06
N LEU A 158 -0.48 6.03 -11.29
CA LEU A 158 -1.70 5.62 -11.98
C LEU A 158 -1.91 6.53 -13.19
N ARG A 159 -2.50 5.99 -14.27
CA ARG A 159 -2.97 6.74 -15.42
C ARG A 159 -4.32 6.23 -15.85
N VAL A 160 -5.30 7.13 -15.88
CA VAL A 160 -6.65 6.84 -16.36
C VAL A 160 -6.73 7.20 -17.83
N HIS A 161 -7.35 6.34 -18.64
CA HIS A 161 -7.54 6.61 -20.06
C HIS A 161 -8.36 7.89 -20.25
N PRO A 162 -7.97 8.82 -21.15
CA PRO A 162 -8.50 10.18 -21.17
C PRO A 162 -10.00 10.26 -21.47
N THR A 163 -10.58 9.25 -22.13
CA THR A 163 -11.99 9.21 -22.53
C THR A 163 -12.79 8.10 -21.87
N ASP A 164 -12.19 7.31 -20.98
CA ASP A 164 -12.87 6.20 -20.29
C ASP A 164 -12.24 5.98 -18.91
N TYR A 165 -12.96 6.37 -17.84
CA TYR A 165 -12.45 6.23 -16.48
C TYR A 165 -12.37 4.78 -15.98
N ASN A 166 -12.97 3.81 -16.69
CA ASN A 166 -12.88 2.40 -16.32
C ASN A 166 -11.59 1.75 -16.82
N THR A 167 -10.98 2.32 -17.86
CA THR A 167 -9.66 1.91 -18.32
C THR A 167 -8.57 2.64 -17.55
N VAL A 168 -7.89 1.93 -16.65
CA VAL A 168 -6.84 2.47 -15.79
C VAL A 168 -5.60 1.59 -15.83
N TYR A 169 -4.44 2.24 -15.80
CA TYR A 169 -3.13 1.61 -15.76
C TYR A 169 -2.44 1.95 -14.44
N ALA A 170 -1.87 0.94 -13.79
CA ALA A 170 -1.10 1.08 -12.56
C ALA A 170 0.34 0.67 -12.80
N ALA A 171 1.26 1.57 -12.50
CA ALA A 171 2.67 1.24 -12.34
C ALA A 171 2.86 0.79 -10.88
N VAL A 172 3.27 -0.46 -10.71
CA VAL A 172 3.49 -1.08 -9.42
C VAL A 172 4.98 -1.34 -9.25
N LEU A 173 5.58 -0.70 -8.25
CA LEU A 173 6.98 -0.92 -7.91
C LEU A 173 7.16 -2.26 -7.18
N GLY A 174 6.15 -2.66 -6.41
CA GLY A 174 6.16 -3.91 -5.65
C GLY A 174 6.75 -3.75 -4.26
N ASP A 175 7.02 -4.90 -3.63
CA ASP A 175 7.76 -4.96 -2.38
C ASP A 175 9.23 -4.59 -2.62
N ILE A 176 9.71 -3.59 -1.87
CA ILE A 176 11.09 -3.11 -1.94
C ILE A 176 12.01 -3.86 -0.97
N TYR A 177 11.46 -4.67 -0.07
CA TYR A 177 12.22 -5.40 0.95
C TYR A 177 12.53 -6.85 0.54
N LYS A 178 11.87 -7.37 -0.50
CA LYS A 178 12.08 -8.71 -1.04
C LYS A 178 11.73 -8.82 -2.52
N PRO A 179 12.30 -9.80 -3.25
CA PRO A 179 11.82 -10.13 -4.60
C PRO A 179 10.33 -10.48 -4.59
N THR A 180 9.60 -10.05 -5.62
CA THR A 180 8.17 -10.38 -5.77
C THR A 180 7.72 -10.27 -7.23
N LYS A 181 6.71 -11.07 -7.59
CA LYS A 181 6.00 -10.99 -8.88
C LYS A 181 4.87 -9.95 -8.89
N ASP A 182 4.48 -9.44 -7.73
CA ASP A 182 3.46 -8.39 -7.56
C ASP A 182 4.03 -7.00 -7.92
N ARG A 183 4.54 -6.84 -9.14
CA ARG A 183 5.16 -5.61 -9.67
C ARG A 183 5.03 -5.50 -11.18
N GLY A 184 5.37 -4.33 -11.75
CA GLY A 184 5.26 -4.06 -13.18
C GLY A 184 4.02 -3.23 -13.51
N ILE A 185 3.51 -3.36 -14.74
CA ILE A 185 2.35 -2.58 -15.19
C ILE A 185 1.11 -3.47 -15.19
N TYR A 186 0.07 -2.98 -14.55
CA TYR A 186 -1.25 -3.60 -14.54
C TYR A 186 -2.24 -2.71 -15.28
N LYS A 187 -3.17 -3.34 -16.02
CA LYS A 187 -4.28 -2.68 -16.70
C LYS A 187 -5.59 -3.24 -16.17
N SER A 188 -6.53 -2.35 -15.85
CA SER A 188 -7.94 -2.67 -15.66
C SER A 188 -8.76 -1.99 -16.76
N THR A 189 -9.89 -2.60 -17.11
CA THR A 189 -10.91 -2.06 -18.04
C THR A 189 -12.30 -2.04 -17.41
N ASP A 190 -12.39 -2.28 -16.11
CA ASP A 190 -13.64 -2.38 -15.34
C ASP A 190 -13.58 -1.55 -14.05
N GLY A 191 -12.75 -0.51 -14.07
CA GLY A 191 -12.63 0.46 -13.00
C GLY A 191 -11.90 -0.06 -11.76
N GLY A 192 -10.96 -0.99 -11.94
CA GLY A 192 -10.13 -1.56 -10.88
C GLY A 192 -10.71 -2.79 -10.20
N LYS A 193 -11.80 -3.37 -10.71
CA LYS A 193 -12.34 -4.63 -10.18
C LYS A 193 -11.45 -5.82 -10.53
N ASN A 194 -10.94 -5.85 -11.77
CA ASN A 194 -9.98 -6.84 -12.23
C ASN A 194 -8.77 -6.17 -12.88
N TRP A 195 -7.61 -6.77 -12.70
CA TRP A 195 -6.34 -6.28 -13.21
C TRP A 195 -5.60 -7.37 -13.98
N LYS A 196 -5.15 -7.04 -15.19
CA LYS A 196 -4.23 -7.85 -15.99
C LYS A 196 -2.83 -7.27 -15.92
N GLN A 197 -1.84 -8.07 -15.55
CA GLN A 197 -0.44 -7.67 -15.67
C GLN A 197 -0.05 -7.65 -17.15
N VAL A 198 0.28 -6.46 -17.67
CA VAL A 198 0.60 -6.24 -19.09
C VAL A 198 2.10 -6.04 -19.33
N LEU A 199 2.86 -5.73 -18.27
CA LEU A 199 4.32 -5.74 -18.29
C LEU A 199 4.85 -6.32 -16.98
N PHE A 200 5.70 -7.33 -17.09
CA PHE A 200 6.51 -7.86 -16.00
C PHE A 200 7.94 -8.00 -16.51
N VAL A 201 8.90 -7.41 -15.80
CA VAL A 201 10.30 -7.43 -16.23
C VAL A 201 11.07 -8.53 -15.53
N ASN A 202 11.14 -8.47 -14.20
CA ASN A 202 11.70 -9.49 -13.32
C ASN A 202 11.19 -9.27 -11.89
N GLU A 203 11.66 -10.05 -10.91
CA GLU A 203 11.20 -9.98 -9.52
C GLU A 203 11.82 -8.83 -8.70
N GLN A 204 12.74 -8.06 -9.29
CA GLN A 204 13.51 -7.00 -8.62
C GLN A 204 13.24 -5.60 -9.19
N ALA A 205 12.78 -5.50 -10.44
CA ALA A 205 12.47 -4.26 -11.14
C ALA A 205 10.96 -4.09 -11.32
N GLY A 206 10.41 -3.05 -10.69
CA GLY A 206 8.99 -2.68 -10.80
C GLY A 206 8.78 -1.45 -11.68
N ALA A 207 7.53 -1.13 -11.99
CA ALA A 207 7.20 0.06 -12.78
C ALA A 207 7.05 1.28 -11.86
N VAL A 208 7.54 2.45 -12.30
CA VAL A 208 7.59 3.67 -11.49
C VAL A 208 6.90 4.89 -12.09
N ASP A 209 6.79 4.93 -13.41
CA ASP A 209 6.07 6.00 -14.10
C ASP A 209 5.38 5.48 -15.35
N LEU A 210 4.33 6.18 -15.73
CA LEU A 210 3.46 5.95 -16.87
C LEU A 210 3.04 7.30 -17.44
N THR A 211 3.05 7.45 -18.75
CA THR A 211 2.42 8.58 -19.41
C THR A 211 1.86 8.18 -20.77
N PHE A 212 0.63 8.62 -21.04
CA PHE A 212 0.08 8.51 -22.39
C PHE A 212 0.80 9.50 -23.31
N ASP A 213 0.91 9.13 -24.59
CA ASP A 213 1.14 10.13 -25.63
C ASP A 213 -0.05 11.11 -25.63
N PRO A 214 0.19 12.43 -25.53
CA PRO A 214 -0.87 13.43 -25.45
C PRO A 214 -1.78 13.49 -26.68
N ASN A 215 -1.28 13.02 -27.83
CA ASN A 215 -2.00 13.02 -29.11
C ASN A 215 -2.58 11.64 -29.47
N ASN A 216 -2.13 10.56 -28.82
CA ASN A 216 -2.57 9.21 -29.13
C ASN A 216 -2.59 8.30 -27.88
N PRO A 217 -3.73 8.14 -27.19
CA PRO A 217 -3.80 7.35 -25.95
C PRO A 217 -3.65 5.83 -26.17
N ARG A 218 -3.46 5.36 -27.42
CA ARG A 218 -3.02 3.98 -27.69
C ARG A 218 -1.55 3.75 -27.39
N ILE A 219 -0.77 4.82 -27.27
CA ILE A 219 0.66 4.78 -26.93
C ILE A 219 0.80 5.16 -25.45
N LEU A 220 1.42 4.27 -24.69
CA LEU A 220 1.71 4.45 -23.27
C LEU A 220 3.21 4.21 -23.07
N TYR A 221 3.93 5.24 -22.65
CA TYR A 221 5.33 5.14 -22.26
C TYR A 221 5.44 4.74 -20.81
N ALA A 222 6.42 3.91 -20.49
CA ALA A 222 6.66 3.46 -19.13
C ALA A 222 8.13 3.45 -18.75
N SER A 223 8.38 3.51 -17.45
CA SER A 223 9.72 3.33 -16.90
C SER A 223 9.71 2.28 -15.79
N THR A 224 10.70 1.41 -15.80
CA THR A 224 10.93 0.40 -14.77
C THR A 224 12.23 0.68 -14.01
N TRP A 225 12.25 0.31 -12.72
CA TRP A 225 13.35 0.58 -11.81
C TRP A 225 13.61 -0.63 -10.91
N HIS A 226 14.85 -1.12 -10.95
CA HIS A 226 15.34 -2.04 -9.93
C HIS A 226 15.61 -1.26 -8.64
N ALA A 227 14.70 -1.42 -7.68
CA ALA A 227 14.77 -0.76 -6.38
C ALA A 227 14.62 -1.76 -5.24
N GLN A 228 15.57 -1.78 -4.32
CA GLN A 228 15.49 -2.57 -3.09
C GLN A 228 16.01 -1.79 -1.88
N ARG A 229 15.39 -2.03 -0.72
CA ARG A 229 15.68 -1.39 0.57
C ARG A 229 15.96 -2.46 1.64
N PRO A 230 17.05 -3.24 1.53
CA PRO A 230 17.48 -4.06 2.65
C PRO A 230 17.82 -3.17 3.87
N PRO A 231 17.90 -3.73 5.09
CA PRO A 231 18.07 -2.93 6.31
C PRO A 231 19.32 -2.02 6.35
N TYR A 232 20.34 -2.31 5.54
CA TYR A 232 21.65 -1.66 5.56
C TYR A 232 22.01 -0.92 4.26
N SER A 233 21.16 -0.91 3.23
CA SER A 233 21.49 -0.23 1.96
C SER A 233 20.26 0.16 1.13
N LEU A 234 20.50 0.90 0.05
CA LEU A 234 19.56 1.14 -1.04
C LEU A 234 20.20 0.64 -2.32
N ILE A 235 19.57 -0.33 -2.98
CA ILE A 235 19.91 -0.72 -4.35
C ILE A 235 19.02 0.11 -5.26
N SER A 236 19.65 0.86 -6.16
CA SER A 236 18.98 1.78 -7.07
C SER A 236 19.59 1.67 -8.46
N GLY A 237 18.93 0.91 -9.33
CA GLY A 237 19.43 0.56 -10.65
C GLY A 237 19.93 -0.88 -10.73
N GLY A 238 20.06 -1.38 -11.96
CA GLY A 238 20.40 -2.77 -12.26
C GLY A 238 19.40 -3.39 -13.24
N ASP A 239 19.55 -4.69 -13.46
CA ASP A 239 18.79 -5.45 -14.46
C ASP A 239 17.28 -5.21 -14.38
N GLY A 240 16.69 -4.89 -15.53
CA GLY A 240 15.28 -4.56 -15.67
C GLY A 240 14.93 -3.09 -15.45
N SER A 241 15.90 -2.23 -15.15
CA SER A 241 15.71 -0.77 -15.23
C SER A 241 15.73 -0.32 -16.69
N ALA A 242 14.61 0.18 -17.20
CA ALA A 242 14.46 0.50 -18.63
C ALA A 242 13.34 1.52 -18.90
N LEU A 243 13.34 2.07 -20.10
CA LEU A 243 12.19 2.78 -20.70
C LEU A 243 11.52 1.86 -21.73
N TRP A 244 10.20 1.94 -21.81
CA TRP A 244 9.33 1.14 -22.66
C TRP A 244 8.39 2.05 -23.46
#